data_AF-A0A095ASS7-F1
#
_entry.id   AF-A0A095ASS7-F1
#
_cell.length_a   1.000
_cell.length_b   1.000
_cell.length_c   1.000
_cell.angle_alpha   90.00
_cell.angle_beta   90.00
_cell.angle_gamma   90.00
#
_symmetry.space_group_name_H-M   'P 1'
#
loop_
_entity.id
_entity.type
_entity.pdbx_description
1 polymer ?
#
loop_
_entity_poly.entity_id
_entity_poly.type
_entity_poly.pdbx_seq_one_letter_code
_entity_poly.pdbx_strand_id
1 'polypeptide(L)'
;MERGPPTGSGTINHTQKVESAKDPVIEGLIASVKSLTEAVTRMQMGHRNRSRSPQRPRSKSQNRSQMSRQSGQFCWYHWKFGVNSTKCMQPCAWPKHNSKTAGNE
;
A
#
# COMPACT_ATOMS: atom_id res chain seq x y z
N MET A 1 62.08 -12.81 15.89
CA MET A 1 61.27 -13.91 15.30
C MET A 1 60.97 -13.56 13.85
N GLU A 2 61.78 -14.07 12.93
CA GLU A 2 61.62 -13.87 11.47
C GLU A 2 60.41 -14.68 10.97
N ARG A 3 59.44 -14.03 10.32
CA ARG A 3 58.34 -14.72 9.63
C ARG A 3 58.73 -14.85 8.16
N GLY A 4 58.92 -16.09 7.70
CA GLY A 4 59.30 -16.41 6.32
C GLY A 4 58.24 -16.02 5.28
N PRO A 5 58.59 -16.04 3.98
CA PRO A 5 57.73 -15.54 2.91
C PRO A 5 56.49 -16.43 2.72
N PRO A 6 55.31 -15.87 2.38
CA PRO A 6 54.15 -16.68 2.04
C PRO A 6 54.45 -17.47 0.77
N THR A 7 54.35 -18.79 0.89
CA THR A 7 54.50 -19.76 -0.21
C THR A 7 53.59 -19.38 -1.37
N GLY A 8 54.19 -19.25 -2.56
CA GLY A 8 53.51 -18.83 -3.78
C GLY A 8 52.26 -19.67 -4.07
N SER A 9 51.16 -18.98 -4.33
CA SER A 9 49.91 -19.58 -4.83
C SER A 9 50.20 -20.13 -6.22
N GLY A 10 50.27 -21.45 -6.34
CA GLY A 10 50.50 -22.13 -7.61
C GLY A 10 49.42 -21.76 -8.61
N THR A 11 49.80 -21.04 -9.67
CA THR A 11 48.93 -20.85 -10.81
C THR A 11 48.87 -22.18 -11.56
N ILE A 12 47.76 -22.90 -11.37
CA ILE A 12 47.39 -24.01 -12.25
C ILE A 12 47.06 -23.41 -13.63
N ASN A 13 48.10 -23.26 -14.45
CA ASN A 13 47.97 -22.98 -15.87
C ASN A 13 47.44 -24.25 -16.54
N HIS A 14 46.12 -24.45 -16.46
CA HIS A 14 45.44 -25.48 -17.22
C HIS A 14 45.47 -25.09 -18.69
N THR A 15 46.44 -25.62 -19.43
CA THR A 15 46.54 -25.49 -20.89
C THR A 15 45.53 -26.42 -21.53
N GLN A 16 44.24 -26.10 -21.40
CA GLN A 16 43.22 -26.74 -22.20
C GLN A 16 43.29 -26.15 -23.61
N LYS A 17 43.86 -26.96 -24.51
CA LYS A 17 43.78 -26.83 -25.97
C LYS A 17 42.34 -26.49 -26.34
N VAL A 18 42.07 -25.22 -26.64
CA VAL A 18 40.76 -24.72 -27.07
C VAL A 18 40.59 -25.15 -28.53
N GLU A 19 40.22 -26.41 -28.73
CA GLU A 19 39.69 -26.83 -30.01
C GLU A 19 38.22 -26.41 -30.07
N SER A 20 38.03 -25.48 -31.00
CA SER A 20 36.80 -24.80 -31.38
C SER A 20 35.68 -25.77 -31.79
N ALA A 21 35.05 -26.39 -30.80
CA ALA A 21 33.68 -26.84 -30.88
C ALA A 21 33.00 -26.39 -29.60
N LYS A 22 31.97 -25.55 -29.73
CA LYS A 22 31.16 -25.04 -28.62
C LYS A 22 30.56 -26.25 -27.91
N ASP A 23 31.21 -26.66 -26.83
CA ASP A 23 30.81 -27.81 -26.04
C ASP A 23 29.40 -27.52 -25.50
N PRO A 24 28.39 -28.36 -25.78
CA PRO A 24 27.01 -28.11 -25.35
C PRO A 24 26.91 -27.89 -23.83
N VAL A 25 27.84 -28.45 -23.07
CA VAL A 25 27.97 -28.24 -21.62
C VAL A 25 28.39 -26.81 -21.30
N ILE A 26 29.33 -26.23 -22.05
CA ILE A 26 29.80 -24.86 -21.88
C ILE A 26 28.69 -23.87 -22.23
N GLU A 27 27.94 -24.10 -23.31
CA GLU A 27 26.78 -23.27 -23.67
C GLU A 27 25.68 -23.32 -22.58
N GLY A 28 25.41 -24.51 -22.03
CA GLY A 28 24.47 -24.69 -20.92
C GLY A 28 24.90 -23.96 -19.64
N LEU A 29 26.20 -23.97 -19.32
CA LEU A 29 26.77 -23.24 -18.20
C LEU A 29 26.66 -21.72 -18.42
N ILE A 30 26.98 -21.23 -19.62
CA ILE A 30 26.86 -19.80 -19.98
C ILE A 30 25.41 -19.33 -19.84
N ALA A 31 24.44 -20.13 -20.32
CA ALA A 31 23.02 -19.82 -20.20
C ALA A 31 22.56 -19.76 -18.73
N SER A 32 23.04 -20.71 -17.92
CA SER A 32 22.73 -20.77 -16.48
C SER A 32 23.29 -19.55 -15.72
N VAL A 33 24.53 -19.16 -16.01
CA VAL A 33 25.18 -17.98 -15.40
C VAL A 33 24.48 -16.68 -15.81
N LYS A 34 24.06 -16.55 -17.07
CA LYS A 34 23.28 -15.40 -17.55
C LYS A 34 21.94 -15.27 -16.81
N SER A 35 21.17 -16.37 -16.76
CA SER A 35 19.89 -16.40 -16.04
C SER A 35 20.05 -16.04 -14.56
N LEU A 36 21.07 -16.59 -13.90
CA LEU A 36 21.36 -16.31 -12.51
C LEU A 36 21.73 -14.84 -12.29
N THR A 37 22.56 -14.27 -13.16
CA THR A 37 22.98 -12.87 -13.07
C THR A 37 21.78 -11.93 -13.21
N GLU A 38 20.88 -12.19 -14.16
CA GLU A 38 19.65 -11.42 -14.29
C GLU A 38 18.71 -11.55 -13.09
N ALA A 39 18.62 -12.74 -12.49
CA ALA A 39 17.83 -12.93 -11.28
C ALA A 39 18.38 -12.10 -10.11
N VAL A 40 19.71 -12.05 -9.97
CA VAL A 40 20.39 -11.24 -8.94
C VAL A 40 20.21 -9.75 -9.19
N THR A 41 20.32 -9.26 -10.43
CA THR A 41 20.11 -7.84 -10.73
C THR A 41 18.67 -7.42 -10.46
N ARG A 42 17.67 -8.23 -10.86
CA ARG A 42 16.25 -7.98 -10.54
C ARG A 42 15.99 -7.94 -9.03
N MET A 43 16.60 -8.86 -8.28
CA MET A 43 16.49 -8.92 -6.83
C MET A 43 17.08 -7.68 -6.15
N GLN A 44 18.25 -7.22 -6.60
CA GLN A 44 18.89 -6.01 -6.10
C GLN A 44 18.12 -4.73 -6.45
N MET A 45 17.49 -4.67 -7.63
CA MET A 45 16.67 -3.54 -8.08
C MET A 45 15.32 -3.46 -7.36
N GLY A 46 14.68 -4.61 -7.09
CA GLY A 46 13.36 -4.69 -6.44
C GLY A 46 13.31 -4.11 -5.03
N HIS A 47 14.45 -4.01 -4.34
CA HIS A 47 14.54 -3.42 -3.00
C HIS A 47 14.58 -1.89 -2.99
N ARG A 48 14.95 -1.24 -4.11
CA ARG A 48 15.12 0.23 -4.16
C ARG A 48 13.82 1.00 -4.42
N ASN A 49 12.80 0.32 -4.94
CA ASN A 49 11.53 0.93 -5.33
C ASN A 49 10.33 0.19 -4.73
N ARG A 50 10.39 -0.18 -3.44
CA ARG A 50 9.17 -0.45 -2.68
C ARG A 50 8.48 0.88 -2.40
N SER A 51 7.98 1.49 -3.46
CA SER A 51 7.22 2.72 -3.46
C SER A 51 6.15 2.59 -2.39
N ARG A 52 6.26 3.45 -1.38
CA ARG A 52 5.28 3.60 -0.30
C ARG A 52 3.91 3.60 -0.97
N SER A 53 3.05 2.67 -0.53
CA SER A 53 1.68 2.52 -1.04
C SER A 53 1.06 3.92 -1.21
N PRO A 54 0.44 4.23 -2.36
CA PRO A 54 -0.19 5.52 -2.57
C PRO A 54 -1.10 5.82 -1.38
N GLN A 55 -0.72 6.83 -0.59
CA GLN A 55 -1.46 7.20 0.61
C GLN A 55 -2.87 7.57 0.15
N ARG A 56 -3.85 6.71 0.47
CA ARG A 56 -5.23 6.88 0.02
C ARG A 56 -5.66 8.32 0.38
N PRO A 57 -6.14 9.12 -0.58
CA PRO A 57 -6.56 10.49 -0.29
C PRO A 57 -7.62 10.41 0.80
N ARG A 58 -7.34 11.06 1.93
CA ARG A 58 -8.25 11.11 3.08
C ARG A 58 -9.55 11.74 2.57
N SER A 59 -10.63 10.98 2.60
CA SER A 59 -11.96 11.45 2.17
C SER A 59 -12.25 12.78 2.85
N LYS A 60 -12.34 13.85 2.05
CA LYS A 60 -12.66 15.21 2.49
C LYS A 60 -13.95 15.10 3.28
N SER A 61 -13.89 15.35 4.59
CA SER A 61 -15.05 15.23 5.47
C SER A 61 -16.15 16.12 4.89
N GLN A 62 -17.17 15.52 4.30
CA GLN A 62 -18.36 16.26 3.86
C GLN A 62 -18.84 17.05 5.06
N ASN A 63 -18.92 18.36 4.86
CA ASN A 63 -19.25 19.35 5.86
C ASN A 63 -20.68 19.10 6.36
N ARG A 64 -20.86 18.16 7.31
CA ARG A 64 -22.18 17.70 7.80
C ARG A 64 -23.02 18.86 8.36
N SER A 65 -22.35 19.93 8.77
CA SER A 65 -22.97 21.16 9.24
C SER A 65 -23.75 21.91 8.15
N GLN A 66 -23.40 21.73 6.87
CA GLN A 66 -24.04 22.44 5.76
C GLN A 66 -25.37 21.78 5.35
N MET A 67 -25.44 20.44 5.41
CA MET A 67 -26.68 19.70 5.13
C MET A 67 -27.76 19.98 6.20
N SER A 68 -27.36 20.14 7.46
CA SER A 68 -28.30 20.45 8.56
C SER A 68 -28.85 21.88 8.52
N ARG A 69 -28.28 22.77 7.69
CA ARG A 69 -28.71 24.18 7.58
C ARG A 69 -29.69 24.42 6.44
N GLN A 70 -29.96 23.42 5.61
CA GLN A 70 -31.02 23.52 4.60
C GLN A 70 -32.38 23.45 5.30
N SER A 71 -33.10 24.57 5.28
CA SER A 71 -34.47 24.71 5.77
C SER A 71 -35.36 23.65 5.12
N GLY A 72 -35.82 22.67 5.92
CA GLY A 72 -36.60 21.52 5.46
C GLY A 72 -35.95 20.17 5.76
N GLN A 73 -34.64 20.16 6.06
CA GLN A 73 -33.97 18.92 6.46
C GLN A 73 -34.10 18.68 7.97
N PHE A 74 -34.32 17.42 8.33
CA PHE A 74 -34.28 16.99 9.72
C PHE A 74 -32.87 17.24 10.30
N CYS A 75 -32.79 17.63 11.57
CA CYS A 75 -31.48 17.84 12.19
C CYS A 75 -30.70 16.52 12.25
N TRP A 76 -29.37 16.60 12.32
CA TRP A 76 -28.50 15.42 12.33
C TRP A 76 -28.91 14.37 13.38
N TYR A 77 -29.43 14.83 14.52
CA TYR A 77 -29.91 13.94 15.58
C TYR A 77 -31.17 13.15 15.16
N HIS A 78 -32.14 13.77 14.49
CA HIS A 78 -33.29 13.03 13.95
C HIS A 78 -32.92 12.17 12.74
N TRP A 79 -31.93 12.58 11.94
CA TRP A 79 -31.39 11.73 10.88
C TRP A 79 -30.72 10.46 11.44
N LYS A 80 -30.01 10.57 12.58
CA LYS A 80 -29.30 9.43 13.19
C LYS A 80 -30.18 8.57 14.12
N PHE A 81 -31.04 9.21 14.91
CA PHE A 81 -31.79 8.57 16.01
C PHE A 81 -33.31 8.52 15.77
N GLY A 82 -33.82 9.16 14.70
CA GLY A 82 -35.25 9.24 14.43
C GLY A 82 -36.02 9.88 15.57
N VAL A 83 -37.24 9.39 15.81
CA VAL A 83 -38.16 9.85 16.87
C VAL A 83 -37.58 9.81 18.29
N ASN A 84 -36.52 9.02 18.53
CA ASN A 84 -35.89 8.86 19.84
C ASN A 84 -34.81 9.92 20.12
N SER A 85 -34.67 10.93 19.27
CA SER A 85 -33.73 12.03 19.45
C SER A 85 -34.12 12.91 20.65
N THR A 86 -33.33 12.86 21.72
CA THR A 86 -33.49 13.74 22.89
C THR A 86 -32.87 15.12 22.70
N LYS A 87 -32.07 15.32 21.64
CA LYS A 87 -31.31 16.55 21.38
C LYS A 87 -31.64 17.12 20.01
N CYS A 88 -32.87 17.62 19.86
CA CYS A 88 -33.29 18.31 18.64
C CYS A 88 -32.65 19.70 18.53
N MET A 89 -31.90 19.97 17.45
CA MET A 89 -31.40 21.33 17.12
C MET A 89 -32.37 22.07 16.20
N GLN A 90 -32.66 23.34 16.47
CA GLN A 90 -33.51 24.20 15.61
C GLN A 90 -32.66 24.88 14.51
N PRO A 91 -33.21 25.13 13.31
CA PRO A 91 -34.57 24.80 12.85
C PRO A 91 -34.67 23.33 12.41
N CYS A 92 -35.61 22.57 12.98
CA CYS A 92 -35.84 21.17 12.58
C CYS A 92 -37.30 20.95 12.20
N ALA A 93 -37.51 20.39 11.01
CA ALA A 93 -38.84 20.08 10.47
C ALA A 93 -39.47 18.80 11.06
N TRP A 94 -38.86 18.17 12.07
CA TRP A 94 -39.42 16.95 12.66
C TRP A 94 -40.67 17.31 13.50
N PRO A 95 -41.83 16.68 13.24
CA PRO A 95 -43.02 16.91 14.05
C PRO A 95 -42.72 16.39 15.45
N LYS A 96 -42.56 17.32 16.41
CA LYS A 96 -42.54 16.97 17.82
C LYS A 96 -43.92 16.38 18.09
N HIS A 97 -43.99 15.13 18.50
CA HIS A 97 -45.21 14.59 19.10
C HIS A 97 -45.49 15.51 20.30
N ASN A 98 -46.38 16.47 20.09
CA ASN A 98 -46.96 17.26 21.15
C ASN A 98 -47.86 16.27 21.88
N SER A 99 -47.54 16.00 23.15
CA SER A 99 -48.52 15.46 24.08
C SER A 99 -49.80 16.25 23.90
N LYS A 100 -50.85 15.54 23.47
CA LYS A 100 -52.19 16.00 23.17
C LYS A 100 -52.66 17.07 24.16
N THR A 101 -53.18 18.20 23.66
CA THR A 101 -54.45 18.87 24.07
C THR A 101 -54.50 20.27 23.45
N ALA A 102 -55.35 20.47 22.44
CA ALA A 102 -56.03 21.74 22.16
C ALA A 102 -57.08 21.49 21.06
N GLY A 103 -58.36 21.70 21.39
CA GLY A 103 -59.47 21.65 20.44
C GLY A 103 -60.69 20.93 20.98
N ASN A 104 -61.30 21.46 22.05
CA ASN A 104 -62.72 21.29 22.30
C ASN A 104 -63.49 22.18 21.29
N GLU A 105 -64.46 21.58 20.60
CA GLU A 105 -65.59 22.30 19.99
C GLU A 105 -66.59 22.72 21.06
#